data_AF-A0A6L7LBT9-F1
#
_entry.id   AF-A0A6L7LBT9-F1
#
_cell.length_a   1.000
_cell.length_b   1.000
_cell.length_c   1.000
_cell.angle_alpha   90.00
_cell.angle_beta   90.00
_cell.angle_gamma   90.00
#
_symmetry.space_group_name_H-M   'P 1'
#
loop_
_entity.id
_entity.type
_entity.pdbx_description
1 polymer ?
#
loop_
_entity_poly.entity_id
_entity_poly.type
_entity_poly.pdbx_seq_one_letter_code
_entity_poly.pdbx_strand_id
1 'polypeptide(L)'
;MAFEAGAYPGSPVGAGAECVFAPYDIPNAVVDAYDVVLNKPKTAAYRAPGATNAEFASETVVDEIAEQLGIDPIEFRLLNAAKEGTRKVDGTAFPRIGFVEVLEALRDHPHWSAPLEGENVGRGVAFGYWMNAGLQSAVNLAVNADGTVSLTEGSPDIGGTRASISMQAAEVLGIPAEDFYPSVVDTDSIGFTFGTGGSRTPFATGYAAVEAAKDVTQQMIARAA
;
A
#
# COMPACT_ATOMS: atom_id res chain seq x y z
N MET A 1 -6.42 -11.29 -18.92
CA MET A 1 -5.87 -12.07 -17.79
C MET A 1 -6.93 -13.02 -17.24
N ALA A 2 -6.56 -14.17 -16.71
CA ALA A 2 -7.49 -15.12 -16.10
C ALA A 2 -6.96 -15.56 -14.73
N PHE A 3 -7.76 -15.40 -13.68
CA PHE A 3 -7.39 -15.71 -12.31
C PHE A 3 -8.13 -16.95 -11.84
N GLU A 4 -7.41 -17.87 -11.21
CA GLU A 4 -8.01 -19.05 -10.58
C GLU A 4 -8.73 -18.63 -9.28
N ALA A 5 -10.04 -18.89 -9.21
CA ALA A 5 -10.90 -18.61 -8.06
C ALA A 5 -11.00 -19.78 -7.07
N GLY A 6 -10.72 -21.00 -7.55
CA GLY A 6 -11.12 -22.23 -6.87
C GLY A 6 -12.62 -22.50 -7.00
N ALA A 7 -13.21 -23.20 -6.04
CA ALA A 7 -14.57 -23.72 -6.10
C ALA A 7 -15.69 -22.66 -6.09
N TYR A 8 -15.37 -21.42 -5.72
CA TYR A 8 -16.33 -20.33 -5.64
C TYR A 8 -15.73 -19.04 -6.21
N PRO A 9 -16.55 -18.13 -6.76
CA PRO A 9 -16.08 -16.81 -7.19
C PRO A 9 -15.39 -16.02 -6.07
N GLY A 10 -14.59 -15.03 -6.48
CA GLY A 10 -13.89 -14.11 -5.59
C GLY A 10 -12.37 -14.23 -5.65
N SER A 11 -11.79 -14.57 -6.80
CA SER A 11 -10.36 -14.31 -7.02
C SER A 11 -10.09 -12.80 -6.98
N PRO A 12 -8.84 -12.36 -6.72
CA PRO A 12 -8.50 -10.94 -6.70
C PRO A 12 -8.35 -10.32 -8.09
N VAL A 13 -9.18 -10.74 -9.04
CA VAL A 13 -9.16 -10.30 -10.44
C VAL A 13 -9.30 -8.79 -10.59
N GLY A 14 -10.11 -8.15 -9.74
CA GLY A 14 -10.33 -6.69 -9.79
C GLY A 14 -9.05 -5.91 -9.50
N ALA A 15 -8.35 -6.24 -8.41
CA ALA A 15 -7.08 -5.62 -8.05
C ALA A 15 -6.00 -5.92 -9.11
N GLY A 16 -5.94 -7.15 -9.63
CA GLY A 16 -5.03 -7.48 -10.73
C GLY A 16 -5.28 -6.62 -11.98
N ALA A 17 -6.55 -6.42 -12.35
CA ALA A 17 -6.93 -5.58 -13.48
C ALA A 17 -6.63 -4.08 -13.26
N GLU A 18 -6.79 -3.59 -12.03
CA GLU A 18 -6.45 -2.22 -11.66
C GLU A 18 -4.93 -1.96 -11.74
N CYS A 19 -4.11 -2.89 -11.23
CA CYS A 19 -2.69 -2.68 -11.07
C CYS A 19 -1.84 -3.00 -12.31
N VAL A 20 -2.31 -3.88 -13.23
CA VAL A 20 -1.50 -4.41 -14.36
C VAL A 20 -0.73 -3.35 -15.16
N PHE A 21 -1.34 -2.18 -15.39
CA PHE A 21 -0.71 -1.08 -16.13
C PHE A 21 -0.55 0.18 -15.29
N ALA A 22 -0.82 0.11 -13.98
CA ALA A 22 -0.84 1.28 -13.10
C ALA A 22 0.45 2.11 -13.11
N PRO A 23 1.67 1.51 -13.22
CA PRO A 23 2.89 2.31 -13.32
C PRO A 23 3.02 3.15 -14.60
N TYR A 24 2.24 2.88 -15.65
CA TYR A 24 2.51 3.44 -16.98
C TYR A 24 1.40 4.35 -17.50
N ASP A 25 1.79 5.44 -18.16
CA ASP A 25 0.89 6.31 -18.93
C ASP A 25 0.67 5.71 -20.31
N ILE A 26 -0.39 4.90 -20.44
CA ILE A 26 -0.75 4.20 -21.66
C ILE A 26 -2.00 4.88 -22.27
N PRO A 27 -1.88 5.61 -23.40
CA PRO A 27 -3.00 6.36 -23.97
C PRO A 27 -4.19 5.48 -24.38
N ASN A 28 -3.93 4.23 -24.76
CA ASN A 28 -4.93 3.28 -25.22
C ASN A 28 -4.70 1.94 -24.53
N ALA A 29 -5.55 1.60 -23.56
CA ALA A 29 -5.49 0.33 -22.85
C ALA A 29 -6.89 -0.29 -22.72
N VAL A 30 -6.95 -1.61 -22.86
CA VAL A 30 -8.13 -2.43 -22.57
C VAL A 30 -7.66 -3.60 -21.71
N VAL A 31 -8.36 -3.85 -20.60
CA VAL A 31 -8.06 -4.95 -19.69
C VAL A 31 -9.28 -5.85 -19.57
N ASP A 32 -9.20 -7.01 -20.21
CA ASP A 32 -10.15 -8.11 -19.97
C ASP A 32 -9.59 -9.03 -18.89
N ALA A 33 -10.34 -9.22 -17.81
CA ALA A 33 -9.94 -10.05 -16.69
C ALA A 33 -11.07 -10.98 -16.24
N TYR A 34 -10.76 -12.27 -16.07
CA TYR A 34 -11.74 -13.32 -15.80
C TYR A 34 -11.51 -13.98 -14.44
N ASP A 35 -12.59 -14.14 -13.68
CA ASP A 35 -12.63 -14.94 -12.46
C ASP A 35 -13.01 -16.39 -12.82
N VAL A 36 -12.04 -17.30 -12.81
CA VAL A 36 -12.22 -18.67 -13.33
C VAL A 36 -12.45 -19.64 -12.18
N VAL A 37 -13.68 -20.14 -12.08
CA VAL A 37 -14.09 -21.14 -11.09
C VAL A 37 -13.63 -22.54 -11.52
N LEU A 38 -13.02 -23.27 -10.59
CA LEU A 38 -12.43 -24.61 -10.80
C LEU A 38 -12.77 -25.56 -9.65
N ASN A 39 -12.62 -26.87 -9.86
CA ASN A 39 -12.80 -27.89 -8.81
C ASN A 39 -11.57 -27.97 -7.87
N LYS A 40 -11.23 -26.87 -7.21
CA LYS A 40 -10.11 -26.74 -6.25
C LYS A 40 -10.54 -25.90 -5.03
N PRO A 41 -9.80 -25.92 -3.90
CA PRO A 41 -10.06 -25.02 -2.78
C PRO A 41 -10.11 -23.55 -3.22
N LYS A 42 -10.96 -22.76 -2.56
CA LYS A 42 -11.14 -21.33 -2.88
C LYS A 42 -9.84 -20.55 -2.69
N THR A 43 -9.49 -19.71 -3.66
CA THR A 43 -8.40 -18.73 -3.53
C THR A 43 -8.74 -17.68 -2.49
N ALA A 44 -7.76 -17.28 -1.69
CA ALA A 44 -7.89 -16.22 -0.70
C ALA A 44 -6.84 -15.12 -0.93
N ALA A 45 -7.03 -13.98 -0.25
CA ALA A 45 -6.06 -12.89 -0.33
C ALA A 45 -4.70 -13.35 0.21
N TYR A 46 -3.67 -13.19 -0.63
CA TYR A 46 -2.27 -13.22 -0.25
C TYR A 46 -1.65 -11.87 -0.62
N ARG A 47 -0.56 -11.45 0.05
CA ARG A 47 -0.01 -10.08 0.00
C ARG A 47 -0.02 -9.46 -1.41
N ALA A 48 -0.63 -8.27 -1.52
CA ALA A 48 -0.94 -7.59 -2.79
C ALA A 48 -1.75 -8.48 -3.75
N PRO A 49 -2.95 -8.92 -3.32
CA PRO A 49 -3.68 -9.98 -3.99
C PRO A 49 -4.02 -9.59 -5.44
N GLY A 50 -3.60 -10.42 -6.39
CA GLY A 50 -3.86 -10.22 -7.81
C GLY A 50 -2.83 -9.35 -8.52
N ALA A 51 -2.36 -8.27 -7.88
CA ALA A 51 -1.40 -7.33 -8.46
C ALA A 51 -0.07 -8.01 -8.81
N THR A 52 0.51 -8.79 -7.89
CA THR A 52 1.83 -9.41 -8.10
C THR A 52 1.94 -10.22 -9.39
N ASN A 53 0.91 -11.00 -9.72
CA ASN A 53 0.89 -11.85 -10.90
C ASN A 53 0.59 -11.05 -12.17
N ALA A 54 -0.27 -10.04 -12.06
CA ALA A 54 -0.59 -9.14 -13.16
C ALA A 54 0.63 -8.31 -13.58
N GLU A 55 1.33 -7.76 -12.59
CA GLU A 55 2.50 -6.90 -12.78
C GLU A 55 3.72 -7.68 -13.23
N PHE A 56 3.92 -8.90 -12.74
CA PHE A 56 4.94 -9.79 -13.30
C PHE A 56 4.75 -9.98 -14.81
N ALA A 57 3.50 -10.21 -15.24
CA ALA A 57 3.18 -10.41 -16.64
C ALA A 57 3.37 -9.13 -17.48
N SER A 58 2.92 -7.97 -16.99
CA SER A 58 3.10 -6.71 -17.72
C SER A 58 4.55 -6.22 -17.74
N GLU A 59 5.29 -6.35 -16.63
CA GLU A 59 6.70 -5.96 -16.57
C GLU A 59 7.58 -6.78 -17.49
N THR A 60 7.27 -8.07 -17.67
CA THR A 60 8.00 -8.92 -18.62
C THR A 60 7.84 -8.39 -20.04
N VAL A 61 6.62 -8.00 -20.43
CA VAL A 61 6.36 -7.40 -21.76
C VAL A 61 7.03 -6.04 -21.90
N VAL A 62 7.01 -5.21 -20.85
CA VAL A 62 7.70 -3.91 -20.83
C VAL A 62 9.20 -4.10 -21.06
N ASP A 63 9.81 -5.10 -20.41
CA ASP A 63 11.23 -5.40 -20.54
C ASP A 63 11.58 -5.90 -21.95
N GLU A 64 10.78 -6.82 -22.50
CA GLU A 64 10.93 -7.32 -23.87
C GLU A 64 10.83 -6.19 -24.92
N ILE A 65 9.94 -5.22 -24.71
CA ILE A 65 9.81 -4.04 -25.59
C ILE A 65 11.06 -3.17 -25.49
N ALA A 66 11.56 -2.90 -24.28
CA ALA A 66 12.77 -2.11 -24.08
C ALA A 66 13.98 -2.76 -24.76
N GLU A 67 14.13 -4.08 -24.63
CA GLU A 67 15.18 -4.87 -25.29
C GLU A 67 15.06 -4.80 -26.82
N GLN A 68 13.87 -5.02 -27.39
CA GLN A 68 13.64 -4.97 -28.84
C GLN A 68 13.93 -3.59 -29.44
N LEU A 69 13.69 -2.51 -28.69
CA LEU A 69 13.97 -1.14 -29.10
C LEU A 69 15.42 -0.72 -28.83
N GLY A 70 16.18 -1.51 -28.07
CA GLY A 70 17.54 -1.16 -27.65
C GLY A 70 17.59 0.06 -26.72
N ILE A 71 16.53 0.30 -25.95
CA ILE A 71 16.43 1.40 -24.97
C ILE A 71 16.75 0.82 -23.59
N ASP A 72 17.52 1.56 -22.78
CA ASP A 72 17.75 1.17 -21.38
C ASP A 72 16.40 0.98 -20.65
N PRO A 73 16.23 -0.11 -19.88
CA PRO A 73 14.93 -0.46 -19.31
C PRO A 73 14.42 0.54 -18.27
N ILE A 74 15.27 1.36 -17.64
CA ILE A 74 14.82 2.46 -16.77
C ILE A 74 14.41 3.65 -17.61
N GLU A 75 15.18 4.02 -18.62
CA GLU A 75 14.86 5.14 -19.52
C GLU A 75 13.54 4.88 -20.25
N PHE A 76 13.31 3.65 -20.71
CA PHE A 76 12.03 3.25 -21.31
C PHE A 76 10.87 3.47 -20.34
N ARG A 77 11.05 3.09 -19.06
CA ARG A 77 10.02 3.26 -18.03
C ARG A 77 9.81 4.73 -17.67
N LEU A 78 10.87 5.56 -17.61
CA LEU A 78 10.76 7.01 -17.39
C LEU A 78 9.97 7.71 -18.50
N LEU A 79 10.20 7.33 -19.76
CA LEU A 79 9.47 7.87 -20.91
C LEU A 79 7.96 7.60 -20.82
N ASN A 80 7.58 6.47 -20.24
CA ASN A 80 6.20 5.99 -20.15
C ASN A 80 5.63 6.07 -18.72
N ALA A 81 6.31 6.71 -17.78
CA ALA A 81 5.94 6.68 -16.37
C ALA A 81 4.62 7.43 -16.11
N ALA A 82 3.73 6.79 -15.35
CA ALA A 82 2.57 7.46 -14.78
C ALA A 82 3.00 8.56 -13.80
N LYS A 83 2.28 9.68 -13.85
CA LYS A 83 2.50 10.89 -13.05
C LYS A 83 1.20 11.30 -12.39
N GLU A 84 1.27 12.30 -11.52
CA GLU A 84 0.06 12.93 -11.00
C GLU A 84 -0.83 13.39 -12.17
N GLY A 85 -2.12 13.02 -12.14
CA GLY A 85 -3.07 13.30 -13.20
C GLY A 85 -3.13 12.25 -14.32
N THR A 86 -2.17 11.32 -14.43
CA THR A 86 -2.26 10.21 -15.39
C THR A 86 -3.53 9.40 -15.15
N ARG A 87 -4.25 9.10 -16.25
CA ARG A 87 -5.52 8.39 -16.19
C ARG A 87 -5.28 6.88 -16.14
N LYS A 88 -5.74 6.23 -15.07
CA LYS A 88 -5.76 4.77 -14.94
C LYS A 88 -6.72 4.13 -15.93
N VAL A 89 -6.56 2.82 -16.13
CA VAL A 89 -7.45 2.03 -16.99
C VAL A 89 -8.89 1.97 -16.50
N ASP A 90 -9.11 2.10 -15.19
CA ASP A 90 -10.44 2.24 -14.57
C ASP A 90 -11.11 3.61 -14.84
N GLY A 91 -10.38 4.53 -15.47
CA GLY A 91 -10.82 5.84 -15.87
C GLY A 91 -10.55 6.97 -14.86
N THR A 92 -10.04 6.66 -13.67
CA THR A 92 -9.73 7.64 -12.62
C THR A 92 -8.29 8.15 -12.73
N ALA A 93 -8.03 9.40 -12.34
CA ALA A 93 -6.68 9.95 -12.35
C ALA A 93 -5.88 9.51 -11.10
N PHE A 94 -4.57 9.37 -11.24
CA PHE A 94 -3.70 9.25 -10.07
C PHE A 94 -3.63 10.57 -9.30
N PRO A 95 -3.69 10.54 -7.96
CA PRO A 95 -3.15 11.63 -7.14
C PRO A 95 -1.61 11.64 -7.27
N ARG A 96 -0.90 12.29 -6.34
CA ARG A 96 0.56 12.15 -6.29
C ARG A 96 0.97 10.67 -6.30
N ILE A 97 1.78 10.30 -7.29
CA ILE A 97 2.39 8.98 -7.45
C ILE A 97 3.89 9.17 -7.61
N GLY A 98 4.68 8.41 -6.85
CA GLY A 98 6.14 8.59 -6.75
C GLY A 98 6.96 7.82 -7.78
N PHE A 99 6.37 7.39 -8.90
CA PHE A 99 7.02 6.42 -9.79
C PHE A 99 8.25 7.01 -10.49
N VAL A 100 8.16 8.26 -10.95
CA VAL A 100 9.30 8.97 -11.55
C VAL A 100 10.43 9.12 -10.54
N GLU A 101 10.14 9.52 -9.31
CA GLU A 101 11.16 9.68 -8.27
C GLU A 101 11.85 8.35 -7.93
N VAL A 102 11.13 7.23 -7.93
CA VAL A 102 11.71 5.90 -7.72
C VAL A 102 12.60 5.50 -8.90
N LEU A 103 12.17 5.74 -10.14
CA LEU A 103 12.97 5.46 -11.34
C LEU A 103 14.25 6.30 -11.38
N GLU A 104 14.18 7.59 -11.08
CA GLU A 104 15.34 8.48 -11.00
C GLU A 104 16.32 8.01 -9.91
N ALA A 105 15.81 7.68 -8.73
CA ALA A 105 16.65 7.14 -7.65
C ALA A 105 17.33 5.82 -8.05
N LEU A 106 16.66 4.96 -8.81
CA LEU A 106 17.22 3.68 -9.28
C LEU A 106 18.26 3.90 -10.38
N ARG A 107 18.00 4.79 -11.34
CA ARG A 107 18.95 5.20 -12.39
C ARG A 107 20.25 5.73 -11.79
N ASP A 108 20.11 6.59 -10.78
CA ASP A 108 21.23 7.30 -10.17
C ASP A 108 21.95 6.44 -9.10
N HIS A 109 21.39 5.28 -8.76
CA HIS A 109 22.01 4.38 -7.79
C HIS A 109 23.27 3.72 -8.38
N PRO A 110 24.43 3.72 -7.67
CA PRO A 110 25.68 3.16 -8.19
C PRO A 110 25.61 1.70 -8.63
N HIS A 111 24.66 0.94 -8.07
CA HIS A 111 24.42 -0.44 -8.51
C HIS A 111 23.97 -0.51 -9.97
N TRP A 112 23.20 0.45 -10.50
CA TRP A 112 22.67 0.37 -11.87
C TRP A 112 23.76 0.49 -12.94
N SER A 113 24.84 1.23 -12.66
CA SER A 113 25.98 1.38 -13.56
C SER A 113 27.17 0.49 -13.19
N ALA A 114 27.08 -0.33 -12.14
CA ALA A 114 28.18 -1.18 -11.71
C ALA A 114 28.50 -2.24 -12.80
N PRO A 115 29.78 -2.56 -13.03
CA PRO A 115 30.16 -3.58 -14.01
C PRO A 115 29.58 -4.94 -13.63
N LEU A 116 29.17 -5.71 -14.63
CA LEU A 116 28.75 -7.10 -14.48
C LEU A 116 29.96 -7.99 -14.78
N GLU A 117 30.54 -8.60 -13.75
CA GLU A 117 31.74 -9.44 -13.85
C GLU A 117 31.39 -10.92 -13.74
N GLY A 118 31.96 -11.75 -14.62
CA GLY A 118 31.75 -13.21 -14.63
C GLY A 118 30.72 -13.69 -15.64
N GLU A 119 30.65 -15.01 -15.82
CA GLU A 119 29.67 -15.66 -16.70
C GLU A 119 28.32 -15.80 -16.00
N ASN A 120 27.23 -15.68 -16.78
CA ASN A 120 25.85 -15.80 -16.28
C ASN A 120 25.46 -14.77 -15.21
N VAL A 121 26.02 -13.56 -15.30
CA VAL A 121 25.67 -12.43 -14.43
C VAL A 121 24.82 -11.43 -15.22
N GLY A 122 23.67 -11.07 -14.66
CA GLY A 122 22.74 -10.12 -15.25
C GLY A 122 22.18 -9.16 -14.21
N ARG A 123 21.58 -8.08 -14.69
CA ARG A 123 20.83 -7.12 -13.87
C ARG A 123 19.48 -6.92 -14.53
N GLY A 124 18.42 -6.96 -13.73
CA GLY A 124 17.06 -6.71 -14.17
C GLY A 124 16.39 -5.68 -13.27
N VAL A 125 15.31 -5.09 -13.77
CA VAL A 125 14.49 -4.14 -13.04
C VAL A 125 13.03 -4.44 -13.33
N ALA A 126 12.19 -4.33 -12.32
CA ALA A 126 10.75 -4.47 -12.45
C ALA A 126 10.06 -3.56 -11.43
N PHE A 127 8.84 -3.14 -11.75
CA PHE A 127 8.05 -2.28 -10.89
C PHE A 127 6.64 -2.82 -10.66
N GLY A 128 6.10 -2.46 -9.51
CA GLY A 128 4.74 -2.79 -9.14
C GLY A 128 4.09 -1.64 -8.40
N TYR A 129 2.78 -1.65 -8.40
CA TYR A 129 1.87 -0.69 -7.81
C TYR A 129 0.88 -1.44 -6.92
N TRP A 130 0.66 -0.88 -5.74
CA TRP A 130 -0.42 -1.32 -4.87
C TRP A 130 -1.11 -0.09 -4.29
N MET A 131 -2.41 -0.01 -4.47
CA MET A 131 -3.25 1.04 -3.88
C MET A 131 -3.30 0.90 -2.35
N ASN A 132 -3.48 2.03 -1.67
CA ASN A 132 -3.72 2.02 -0.24
C ASN A 132 -5.21 2.16 0.05
N ALA A 133 -5.80 1.22 0.79
CA ALA A 133 -7.22 1.29 1.12
C ALA A 133 -7.51 2.24 2.30
N GLY A 134 -8.74 2.75 2.35
CA GLY A 134 -9.26 3.61 3.42
C GLY A 134 -10.23 2.87 4.34
N LEU A 135 -11.45 3.41 4.50
CA LEU A 135 -12.57 2.86 5.30
C LEU A 135 -12.48 3.13 6.80
N GLN A 136 -13.58 2.85 7.51
CA GLN A 136 -13.78 3.15 8.92
C GLN A 136 -12.77 2.42 9.82
N SER A 137 -12.19 3.15 10.76
CA SER A 137 -11.38 2.63 11.86
C SER A 137 -11.76 3.38 13.14
N ALA A 138 -11.60 2.72 14.29
CA ALA A 138 -11.80 3.31 15.60
C ALA A 138 -10.56 3.15 16.48
N VAL A 139 -10.27 4.20 17.24
CA VAL A 139 -9.24 4.27 18.27
C VAL A 139 -9.81 5.05 19.46
N ASN A 140 -9.54 4.62 20.69
CA ASN A 140 -9.74 5.44 21.87
C ASN A 140 -8.41 5.75 22.55
N LEU A 141 -8.24 7.00 22.98
CA LEU A 141 -7.11 7.44 23.81
C LEU A 141 -7.62 7.82 25.19
N ALA A 142 -6.94 7.34 26.23
CA ALA A 142 -7.18 7.75 27.61
C ALA A 142 -5.86 8.24 28.21
N VAL A 143 -5.83 9.49 28.67
CA VAL A 143 -4.68 10.06 29.38
C VAL A 143 -4.78 9.69 30.85
N ASN A 144 -3.76 9.00 31.34
CA ASN A 144 -3.66 8.54 32.72
C ASN A 144 -3.18 9.67 33.63
N ALA A 145 -3.39 9.51 34.93
CA ALA A 145 -3.00 10.51 35.94
C ALA A 145 -1.48 10.74 36.03
N ASP A 146 -0.66 9.79 35.57
CA ASP A 146 0.79 9.88 35.52
C ASP A 146 1.33 10.50 34.21
N GLY A 147 0.44 10.92 33.30
CA GLY A 147 0.79 11.53 32.02
C GLY A 147 0.97 10.53 30.87
N THR A 148 0.90 9.22 31.14
CA THR A 148 0.94 8.18 30.09
C THR A 148 -0.40 8.08 29.37
N VAL A 149 -0.42 7.43 28.20
CA VAL A 149 -1.62 7.32 27.35
C VAL A 149 -1.95 5.86 27.06
N SER A 150 -3.12 5.40 27.50
CA SER A 150 -3.67 4.13 27.05
C SER A 150 -4.32 4.31 25.68
N LEU A 151 -3.87 3.51 24.71
CA LEU A 151 -4.42 3.50 23.35
C LEU A 151 -5.12 2.17 23.11
N THR A 152 -6.37 2.21 22.66
CA THR A 152 -7.08 0.99 22.23
C THR A 152 -7.42 1.11 20.76
N GLU A 153 -7.11 0.06 19.99
CA GLU A 153 -7.43 -0.02 18.57
C GLU A 153 -8.21 -1.29 18.21
N GLY A 154 -9.06 -1.19 17.19
CA GLY A 154 -9.87 -2.31 16.71
C GLY A 154 -9.22 -3.10 15.57
N SER A 155 -8.07 -2.65 15.05
CA SER A 155 -7.34 -3.37 14.00
C SER A 155 -6.45 -4.45 14.61
N PRO A 156 -6.63 -5.74 14.27
CA PRO A 156 -5.67 -6.77 14.63
C PRO A 156 -4.26 -6.41 14.19
N ASP A 157 -3.32 -6.48 15.13
CA ASP A 157 -1.92 -6.20 14.88
C ASP A 157 -1.23 -7.43 14.28
N ILE A 158 -0.93 -7.35 12.99
CA ILE A 158 -0.24 -8.41 12.23
C ILE A 158 1.09 -7.92 11.64
N GLY A 159 1.54 -6.71 12.01
CA GLY A 159 2.64 -6.04 11.33
C GLY A 159 3.23 -4.82 12.03
N GLY A 160 2.93 -4.62 13.32
CA GLY A 160 3.46 -3.51 14.13
C GLY A 160 2.50 -2.32 14.25
N THR A 161 1.19 -2.54 14.15
CA THR A 161 0.19 -1.46 14.17
C THR A 161 0.22 -0.71 15.49
N ARG A 162 0.32 -1.43 16.61
CA ARG A 162 0.45 -0.85 17.96
C ARG A 162 1.54 0.21 18.05
N ALA A 163 2.74 -0.11 17.56
CA ALA A 163 3.85 0.84 17.57
C ALA A 163 3.59 2.01 16.61
N SER A 164 3.23 1.71 15.35
CA SER A 164 3.04 2.74 14.33
C SER A 164 1.94 3.75 14.66
N ILE A 165 0.85 3.31 15.28
CA ILE A 165 -0.30 4.14 15.61
C ILE A 165 -0.04 4.93 16.89
N SER A 166 0.63 4.34 17.88
CA SER A 166 1.15 5.08 19.03
C SER A 166 2.06 6.22 18.60
N MET A 167 3.02 5.98 17.69
CA MET A 167 3.91 7.04 17.17
C MET A 167 3.13 8.19 16.53
N GLN A 168 2.10 7.88 15.74
CA GLN A 168 1.27 8.91 15.09
C GLN A 168 0.48 9.76 16.09
N ALA A 169 -0.12 9.14 17.13
CA ALA A 169 -0.82 9.88 18.18
C ALA A 169 0.16 10.67 19.06
N ALA A 170 1.32 10.09 19.37
CA ALA A 170 2.36 10.70 20.19
C ALA A 170 2.91 11.99 19.57
N GLU A 171 3.14 11.99 18.25
CA GLU A 171 3.55 13.19 17.50
C GLU A 171 2.56 14.34 17.68
N VAL A 172 1.26 14.06 17.66
CA VAL A 172 0.21 15.08 17.86
C VAL A 172 0.19 15.60 19.29
N LEU A 173 0.36 14.71 20.27
CA LEU A 173 0.37 15.09 21.69
C LEU A 173 1.70 15.74 22.13
N GLY A 174 2.77 15.61 21.34
CA GLY A 174 4.10 16.14 21.67
C GLY A 174 4.78 15.41 22.83
N ILE A 175 4.50 14.11 23.01
CA ILE A 175 5.11 13.27 24.05
C ILE A 175 5.82 12.06 23.41
N PRO A 176 6.75 11.39 24.13
CA PRO A 176 7.37 10.16 23.65
C PRO A 176 6.36 9.06 23.32
N ALA A 177 6.61 8.28 22.27
CA ALA A 177 5.77 7.15 21.91
C ALA A 177 5.86 6.01 22.95
N GLU A 178 6.93 5.97 23.75
CA GLU A 178 7.16 5.07 24.87
C GLU A 178 6.18 5.31 26.02
N ASP A 179 5.58 6.50 26.09
CA ASP A 179 4.54 6.84 27.08
C ASP A 179 3.14 6.37 26.63
N PHE A 180 3.04 5.70 25.49
CA PHE A 180 1.80 5.07 25.02
C PHE A 180 1.77 3.57 25.32
N TYR A 181 0.63 3.10 25.84
CA TYR A 181 0.35 1.69 26.10
C TYR A 181 -0.78 1.18 25.20
N PRO A 182 -0.46 0.70 23.97
CA PRO A 182 -1.45 0.28 23.00
C PRO A 182 -1.98 -1.15 23.24
N SER A 183 -3.28 -1.34 23.05
CA SER A 183 -3.97 -2.63 23.12
C SER A 183 -4.90 -2.83 21.93
N VAL A 184 -4.92 -4.05 21.39
CA VAL A 184 -5.96 -4.48 20.44
C VAL A 184 -7.05 -5.12 21.26
N VAL A 185 -8.28 -4.63 21.14
CA VAL A 185 -9.40 -5.02 21.99
C VAL A 185 -10.48 -5.78 21.20
N ASP A 186 -11.43 -6.36 21.93
CA ASP A 186 -12.59 -7.05 21.37
C ASP A 186 -13.64 -6.08 20.80
N THR A 187 -14.65 -6.62 20.10
CA THR A 187 -15.67 -5.84 19.40
C THR A 187 -16.70 -5.16 20.32
N ASP A 188 -16.81 -5.55 21.59
CA ASP A 188 -17.69 -4.88 22.56
C ASP A 188 -16.99 -3.65 23.18
N SER A 189 -15.66 -3.63 23.14
CA SER A 189 -14.81 -2.61 23.77
C SER A 189 -14.42 -1.44 22.85
N ILE A 190 -14.75 -1.49 21.56
CA ILE A 190 -14.37 -0.45 20.59
C ILE A 190 -15.36 -0.30 19.45
N GLY A 191 -15.34 0.86 18.80
CA GLY A 191 -16.12 1.12 17.59
C GLY A 191 -15.75 0.21 16.42
N PHE A 192 -16.68 0.08 15.48
CA PHE A 192 -16.49 -0.74 14.28
C PHE A 192 -15.19 -0.34 13.54
N THR A 193 -14.37 -1.36 13.24
CA THR A 193 -13.12 -1.22 12.51
C THR A 193 -13.09 -2.22 11.37
N PHE A 194 -12.80 -1.75 10.15
CA PHE A 194 -12.61 -2.65 9.02
C PHE A 194 -11.38 -3.55 9.23
N GLY A 195 -11.39 -4.72 8.60
CA GLY A 195 -10.34 -5.73 8.78
C GLY A 195 -8.93 -5.23 8.47
N THR A 196 -7.93 -5.83 9.12
CA THR A 196 -6.52 -5.55 8.85
C THR A 196 -6.09 -6.17 7.52
N GLY A 197 -5.95 -5.35 6.48
CA GLY A 197 -5.59 -5.78 5.13
C GLY A 197 -5.66 -4.63 4.12
N GLY A 198 -5.27 -4.87 2.87
CA GLY A 198 -5.31 -3.83 1.82
C GLY A 198 -4.38 -2.64 2.08
N SER A 199 -3.34 -2.84 2.90
CA SER A 199 -2.38 -1.81 3.33
C SER A 199 -2.98 -0.63 4.12
N ARG A 200 -4.27 -0.70 4.48
CA ARG A 200 -5.02 0.42 5.07
C ARG A 200 -4.60 0.83 6.47
N THR A 201 -4.13 -0.11 7.30
CA THR A 201 -4.19 0.05 8.76
C THR A 201 -3.38 1.25 9.29
N PRO A 202 -2.10 1.43 8.89
CA PRO A 202 -1.34 2.61 9.32
C PRO A 202 -1.92 3.93 8.82
N PHE A 203 -2.67 3.92 7.71
CA PHE A 203 -3.35 5.10 7.17
C PHE A 203 -4.67 5.37 7.89
N ALA A 204 -5.62 4.43 7.84
CA ALA A 204 -6.98 4.63 8.34
C ALA A 204 -7.07 4.63 9.87
N THR A 205 -6.45 3.66 10.54
CA THR A 205 -6.43 3.59 12.00
C THR A 205 -5.46 4.62 12.59
N GLY A 206 -4.36 4.88 11.88
CA GLY A 206 -3.47 5.99 12.19
C GLY A 206 -4.16 7.36 12.15
N TYR A 207 -4.95 7.63 11.10
CA TYR A 207 -5.76 8.85 11.01
C TYR A 207 -6.77 8.96 12.16
N ALA A 208 -7.43 7.86 12.53
CA ALA A 208 -8.32 7.85 13.70
C ALA A 208 -7.58 8.20 15.00
N ALA A 209 -6.35 7.71 15.18
CA ALA A 209 -5.52 8.04 16.34
C ALA A 209 -5.06 9.50 16.34
N VAL A 210 -4.74 10.07 15.18
CA VAL A 210 -4.43 11.50 15.01
C VAL A 210 -5.63 12.36 15.39
N GLU A 211 -6.84 12.02 14.94
CA GLU A 211 -8.04 12.76 15.30
C GLU A 211 -8.38 12.63 16.80
N ALA A 212 -8.24 11.43 17.38
CA ALA A 212 -8.41 11.22 18.81
C ALA A 212 -7.38 12.02 19.64
N ALA A 213 -6.13 12.10 19.18
CA ALA A 213 -5.09 12.89 19.85
C ALA A 213 -5.39 14.39 19.80
N LYS A 214 -5.89 14.91 18.67
CA LYS A 214 -6.34 16.30 18.57
C LYS A 214 -7.47 16.60 19.55
N ASP A 215 -8.44 15.70 19.69
CA ASP A 215 -9.54 15.86 20.65
C ASP A 215 -9.02 15.88 22.10
N VAL A 216 -8.10 14.97 22.46
CA VAL A 216 -7.39 15.00 23.75
C VAL A 216 -6.72 16.35 23.97
N THR A 217 -5.98 16.89 22.98
CA THR A 217 -5.35 18.21 23.09
C THR A 217 -6.38 19.31 23.39
N GLN A 218 -7.53 19.32 22.72
CA GLN A 218 -8.59 20.30 22.99
C GLN A 218 -9.14 20.19 24.41
N GLN A 219 -9.42 18.96 24.86
CA GLN A 219 -9.91 18.73 26.23
C GLN A 219 -8.89 19.16 27.30
N MET A 220 -7.60 18.93 27.06
CA MET A 220 -6.53 19.32 27.99
C MET A 220 -6.33 20.83 28.03
N ILE A 221 -6.38 21.52 26.88
CA ILE A 221 -6.36 22.99 26.82
C ILE A 221 -7.52 23.58 27.62
N ALA A 222 -8.73 23.05 27.44
CA ALA A 222 -9.92 23.52 28.15
C ALA A 222 -9.84 23.32 29.68
N ARG A 223 -9.08 22.32 30.16
CA ARG A 223 -8.84 22.09 31.59
C ARG A 223 -7.74 22.98 32.18
N ALA A 224 -6.81 23.44 31.34
CA ALA A 224 -5.71 24.30 31.75
C ALA A 224 -6.07 25.79 31.77
N ALA A 225 -7.08 26.20 30.99
CA ALA A 225 -7.61 27.56 30.92
C ALA A 225 -8.50 27.90 32.13
#